data_AF-H0C2F2-F1
#
_entry.id   AF-H0C2F2-F1
#
_cell.length_a   1.000
_cell.length_b   1.000
_cell.length_c   1.000
_cell.angle_alpha   90.00
_cell.angle_beta   90.00
_cell.angle_gamma   90.00
#
_symmetry.space_group_name_H-M   'P 1'
#
loop_
_entity.id
_entity.type
_entity.pdbx_description
1 polymer ?
#
loop_
_entity_poly.entity_id
_entity_poly.type
_entity_poly.pdbx_seq_one_letter_code
_entity_poly.pdbx_strand_id
1 'polypeptide(L)'
;QMNYKGAFTPFELDKTTLVYPAFDGVIDWHGASIDPERKRLYANLSYIPFKAEVYARADAEREGLVEPWDGQGTPPRPKKFAINPQYGTPYVVKVDPWLGLLGAPCKAPPWGQLAAVDLKSRTLAWQHDVGTTRDMGPLGLHMAPPFPTGMFNIGGQINTRSGLIFMGA
;
A
#
# COMPACT_ATOMS: atom_id res chain seq x y z
N GLN A 1 12.83 11.25 14.49
CA GLN A 1 13.35 10.52 13.30
C GLN A 1 12.67 9.17 13.25
N MET A 2 12.22 8.70 12.08
CA MET A 2 11.58 7.37 11.96
C MET A 2 12.64 6.26 11.99
N ASN A 3 12.29 5.11 12.56
CA ASN A 3 13.09 3.89 12.50
C ASN A 3 13.07 3.33 11.08
N TYR A 4 14.22 3.29 10.41
CA TYR A 4 14.36 2.67 9.09
C TYR A 4 15.80 2.24 8.85
N LYS A 5 16.00 0.92 8.75
CA LYS A 5 17.27 0.25 8.45
C LYS A 5 17.18 -0.57 7.16
N GLY A 6 16.07 -0.45 6.42
CA GLY A 6 15.74 -1.23 5.21
C GLY A 6 14.37 -1.91 5.29
N ALA A 7 14.02 -2.69 4.26
CA ALA A 7 12.71 -3.35 4.14
C ALA A 7 12.36 -4.30 5.30
N PHE A 8 13.37 -4.87 5.97
CA PHE A 8 13.20 -5.81 7.08
C PHE A 8 13.45 -5.17 8.45
N THR A 9 13.25 -3.84 8.57
CA THR A 9 13.38 -3.17 9.86
C THR A 9 12.32 -3.72 10.82
N PRO A 10 12.72 -4.39 11.92
CA PRO A 10 11.74 -4.89 12.88
C PRO A 10 11.01 -3.72 13.53
N PHE A 11 9.74 -3.93 13.83
CA PHE A 11 8.99 -2.97 14.63
C PHE A 11 9.47 -3.00 16.08
N GLU A 12 9.54 -1.83 16.69
CA GLU A 12 9.97 -1.64 18.07
C GLU A 12 8.88 -0.85 18.79
N LEU A 13 8.66 -1.15 20.07
CA LEU A 13 7.83 -0.30 20.93
C LEU A 13 8.42 1.12 20.96
N ASP A 14 7.54 2.11 21.10
CA ASP A 14 7.88 3.53 21.24
C ASP A 14 8.64 4.15 20.04
N LYS A 15 8.70 3.45 18.90
CA LYS A 15 9.33 3.96 17.68
C LYS A 15 8.41 3.81 16.48
N THR A 16 8.11 4.96 15.85
CA THR A 16 7.50 4.96 14.52
C THR A 16 8.48 4.40 13.50
N THR A 17 8.09 3.32 12.82
CA THR A 17 8.88 2.68 11.77
C THR A 17 8.35 3.08 10.40
N LEU A 18 9.25 3.46 9.49
CA LEU A 18 8.90 3.62 8.08
C LEU A 18 8.81 2.25 7.42
N VAL A 19 7.70 1.96 6.76
CA VAL A 19 7.47 0.70 6.05
C VAL A 19 7.46 1.01 4.55
N TYR A 20 8.49 0.54 3.86
CA TYR A 20 8.64 0.72 2.41
C TYR A 20 9.57 -0.35 1.80
N PRO A 21 9.09 -1.18 0.84
CA PRO A 21 7.69 -1.30 0.40
C PRO A 21 6.75 -1.62 1.56
N ALA A 22 5.51 -1.14 1.47
CA ALA A 22 4.56 -1.22 2.57
C ALA A 22 4.04 -2.65 2.80
N PHE A 23 3.16 -2.81 3.79
CA PHE A 23 2.50 -4.09 4.10
C PHE A 23 1.62 -4.61 2.97
N ASP A 24 1.05 -3.72 2.15
CA ASP A 24 0.37 -4.07 0.89
C ASP A 24 1.37 -4.56 -0.19
N GLY A 25 2.68 -4.39 0.03
CA GLY A 25 3.70 -4.72 -0.95
C GLY A 25 3.71 -3.79 -2.16
N VAL A 26 4.54 -4.14 -3.15
CA VAL A 26 4.50 -3.48 -4.48
C VAL A 26 3.41 -4.13 -5.35
N ILE A 27 3.21 -5.44 -5.18
CA ILE A 27 2.15 -6.22 -5.82
C ILE A 27 1.41 -6.92 -4.69
N ASP A 28 0.10 -6.71 -4.62
CA ASP A 28 -0.75 -7.28 -3.58
C ASP A 28 -1.79 -8.25 -4.20
N TRP A 29 -2.91 -8.47 -3.52
CA TRP A 29 -4.07 -9.29 -3.88
C TRP A 29 -4.66 -9.05 -5.27
N HIS A 30 -4.41 -7.89 -5.87
CA HIS A 30 -4.78 -7.62 -7.26
C HIS A 30 -4.01 -8.48 -8.28
N GLY A 31 -2.87 -9.05 -7.86
CA GLY A 31 -2.11 -10.01 -8.63
C GLY A 31 -1.51 -9.45 -9.92
N ALA A 32 -1.31 -10.37 -10.87
CA ALA A 32 -0.70 -10.13 -12.16
C ALA A 32 -1.41 -11.00 -13.22
N SER A 33 -1.27 -10.64 -14.49
CA SER A 33 -1.79 -11.42 -15.60
C SER A 33 -0.67 -11.86 -16.54
N ILE A 34 -0.82 -13.02 -17.18
CA ILE A 34 0.20 -13.62 -18.05
C ILE A 34 -0.31 -13.69 -19.48
N ASP A 35 0.49 -13.21 -20.43
CA ASP A 35 0.35 -13.48 -21.86
C ASP A 35 1.26 -14.67 -22.23
N PRO A 36 0.69 -15.87 -22.42
CA PRO A 36 1.47 -17.06 -22.74
C PRO A 36 1.98 -17.06 -24.19
N GLU A 37 1.40 -16.30 -25.11
CA GLU A 37 1.87 -16.23 -26.50
C GLU A 37 3.10 -15.32 -26.59
N ARG A 38 3.03 -14.14 -25.97
CA ARG A 38 4.14 -13.15 -25.93
C ARG A 38 5.17 -13.45 -24.84
N LYS A 39 4.87 -14.38 -23.92
CA LYS A 39 5.67 -14.70 -22.73
C LYS A 39 5.92 -13.46 -21.87
N ARG A 40 4.85 -12.74 -21.55
CA ARG A 40 4.89 -11.53 -20.72
C ARG A 40 4.04 -11.70 -19.47
N LEU A 41 4.54 -11.20 -18.35
CA LEU A 41 3.75 -10.98 -17.15
C LEU A 41 3.50 -9.49 -17.01
N TYR A 42 2.25 -9.11 -16.82
CA TYR A 42 1.86 -7.75 -16.53
C TYR A 42 1.49 -7.65 -15.04
N ALA A 43 2.02 -6.66 -14.34
CA ALA A 43 1.75 -6.45 -12.92
C ALA A 43 1.46 -4.98 -12.63
N ASN A 44 0.40 -4.74 -11.87
CA ASN A 44 0.12 -3.45 -11.25
C ASN A 44 1.08 -3.26 -10.06
N LEU A 45 1.69 -2.08 -9.96
CA LEU A 45 2.73 -1.75 -9.01
C LEU A 45 2.31 -0.55 -8.17
N SER A 46 2.31 -0.70 -6.85
CA SER A 46 1.93 0.35 -5.91
C SER A 46 3.11 0.74 -5.00
N TYR A 47 3.35 2.05 -4.84
CA TYR A 47 4.50 2.58 -4.13
C TYR A 47 4.12 3.62 -3.08
N ILE A 48 3.23 3.26 -2.15
CA ILE A 48 2.88 4.12 -1.01
C ILE A 48 3.79 3.82 0.18
N PRO A 49 4.48 4.81 0.77
CA PRO A 49 5.14 4.65 2.06
C PRO A 49 4.14 4.74 3.21
N PHE A 50 4.28 3.87 4.20
CA PHE A 50 3.47 3.90 5.42
C PHE A 50 4.34 4.06 6.67
N LYS A 51 3.73 4.55 7.74
CA LYS A 51 4.31 4.56 9.08
C LYS A 51 3.58 3.54 9.93
N ALA A 52 4.34 2.73 10.65
CA ALA A 52 3.83 1.80 11.64
C ALA A 52 4.25 2.25 13.04
N GLU A 53 3.28 2.30 13.96
CA GLU A 53 3.47 2.56 15.38
C GLU A 53 2.97 1.34 16.16
N VAL A 54 3.82 0.78 17.02
CA VAL A 54 3.45 -0.38 17.85
C VAL A 54 3.19 0.08 19.27
N TYR A 55 2.03 -0.34 19.78
CA TYR A 55 1.57 -0.07 21.14
C TYR A 55 1.52 -1.39 21.90
N ALA A 56 1.89 -1.36 23.18
CA ALA A 56 1.49 -2.44 24.07
C ALA A 56 -0.05 -2.44 24.19
N ARG A 57 -0.67 -3.61 24.19
CA ARG A 57 -2.12 -3.76 24.19
C ARG A 57 -2.76 -3.06 25.39
N ALA A 58 -2.18 -3.20 26.58
CA ALA A 58 -2.69 -2.55 27.79
C ALA A 58 -2.71 -1.01 27.67
N ASP A 59 -1.73 -0.42 26.97
CA ASP A 59 -1.68 1.01 26.71
C ASP A 59 -2.72 1.42 25.67
N ALA A 60 -2.84 0.66 24.58
CA ALA A 60 -3.84 0.88 23.55
C ALA A 60 -5.29 0.77 24.09
N GLU A 61 -5.55 -0.14 25.03
CA GLU A 61 -6.84 -0.28 25.70
C GLU A 61 -7.12 0.90 26.64
N ARG A 62 -6.11 1.30 27.44
CA ARG A 62 -6.21 2.47 28.33
C ARG A 62 -6.46 3.77 27.57
N GLU A 63 -5.84 3.91 26.41
CA GLU A 63 -6.01 5.07 25.51
C GLU A 63 -7.26 4.97 24.63
N GLY A 64 -8.00 3.85 24.70
CA GLY A 64 -9.23 3.64 23.94
C GLY A 64 -9.02 3.46 22.44
N LEU A 65 -7.81 3.11 22.00
CA LEU A 65 -7.52 2.77 20.60
C LEU A 65 -8.21 1.46 20.19
N VAL A 66 -8.33 0.52 21.13
CA VAL A 66 -8.98 -0.78 20.95
C VAL A 66 -9.87 -1.10 22.16
N GLU A 67 -10.89 -1.90 21.93
CA GLU A 67 -11.74 -2.42 23.01
C GLU A 67 -11.04 -3.63 23.66
N PRO A 68 -11.08 -3.75 25.01
CA PRO A 68 -10.57 -4.93 25.71
C PRO A 68 -11.24 -6.21 25.21
N TRP A 69 -10.46 -7.28 25.11
CA TRP A 69 -10.97 -8.59 24.71
C TRP A 69 -10.39 -9.67 25.62
N ASP A 70 -11.25 -10.49 26.20
CA ASP A 70 -10.92 -11.54 27.16
C ASP A 70 -10.39 -12.83 26.51
N GLY A 71 -10.24 -12.84 25.18
CA GLY A 71 -9.78 -13.99 24.41
C GLY A 71 -10.89 -14.97 24.04
N GLN A 72 -12.15 -14.71 24.41
CA GLN A 72 -13.27 -15.58 24.12
C GLN A 72 -14.22 -14.99 23.08
N GLY A 73 -14.84 -15.86 22.28
CA GLY A 73 -15.78 -15.44 21.25
C GLY A 73 -15.13 -14.66 20.10
N THR A 74 -15.91 -13.84 19.42
CA THR A 74 -15.44 -13.03 18.29
C THR A 74 -14.74 -11.76 18.79
N PRO A 75 -13.48 -11.51 18.42
CA PRO A 75 -12.80 -10.27 18.79
C PRO A 75 -13.55 -9.03 18.27
N PRO A 76 -13.57 -7.93 19.04
CA PRO A 76 -14.19 -6.69 18.59
C PRO A 76 -13.47 -6.18 17.32
N ARG A 77 -14.18 -5.48 16.43
CA ARG A 77 -13.53 -4.87 15.27
C ARG A 77 -13.11 -3.44 15.60
N PRO A 78 -11.87 -3.04 15.30
CA PRO A 78 -11.44 -1.67 15.48
C PRO A 78 -12.29 -0.71 14.62
N LYS A 79 -12.64 0.45 15.17
CA LYS A 79 -13.46 1.46 14.48
C LYS A 79 -12.75 2.13 13.31
N LYS A 80 -11.42 2.21 13.38
CA LYS A 80 -10.55 2.81 12.34
C LYS A 80 -9.73 1.72 11.68
N PHE A 81 -9.73 1.69 10.36
CA PHE A 81 -8.95 0.73 9.55
C PHE A 81 -7.44 0.79 9.85
N ALA A 82 -6.91 1.97 10.19
CA ALA A 82 -5.51 2.15 10.56
C ALA A 82 -5.12 1.36 11.83
N ILE A 83 -6.06 1.02 12.70
CA ILE A 83 -5.79 0.32 13.96
C ILE A 83 -5.94 -1.18 13.72
N ASN A 84 -4.85 -1.93 13.94
CA ASN A 84 -4.77 -3.36 13.71
C ASN A 84 -4.42 -4.08 15.02
N PRO A 85 -5.42 -4.42 15.84
CA PRO A 85 -5.20 -5.20 17.07
C PRO A 85 -4.72 -6.59 16.69
N GLN A 86 -3.51 -6.94 17.09
CA GLN A 86 -2.94 -8.27 16.86
C GLN A 86 -3.49 -9.22 17.93
N TYR A 87 -4.75 -9.64 17.79
CA TYR A 87 -5.44 -10.50 18.76
C TYR A 87 -4.64 -11.79 19.03
N GLY A 88 -4.57 -12.19 20.30
CA GLY A 88 -3.70 -13.28 20.76
C GLY A 88 -2.26 -12.85 21.08
N THR A 89 -1.91 -11.57 20.87
CA THR A 89 -0.61 -10.99 21.25
C THR A 89 -0.79 -9.76 22.15
N PRO A 90 0.25 -9.36 22.92
CA PRO A 90 0.19 -8.17 23.76
C PRO A 90 0.43 -6.86 22.97
N TYR A 91 0.18 -6.85 21.65
CA TYR A 91 0.50 -5.71 20.79
C TYR A 91 -0.70 -5.24 19.94
N VAL A 92 -0.69 -3.95 19.63
CA VAL A 92 -1.56 -3.30 18.64
C VAL A 92 -0.67 -2.53 17.70
N VAL A 93 -0.93 -2.64 16.39
CA VAL A 93 -0.17 -1.89 15.37
C VAL A 93 -1.09 -0.87 14.73
N LYS A 94 -0.70 0.40 14.78
CA LYS A 94 -1.36 1.46 14.04
C LYS A 94 -0.55 1.75 12.78
N VAL A 95 -1.22 1.76 11.64
CA VAL A 95 -0.60 1.96 10.33
C VAL A 95 -1.32 3.06 9.57
N ASP A 96 -0.57 4.11 9.23
CA ASP A 96 -1.08 5.25 8.48
C ASP A 96 -0.15 5.58 7.29
N PRO A 97 -0.69 6.07 6.16
CA PRO A 97 0.14 6.50 5.05
C PRO A 97 1.07 7.63 5.49
N TRP A 98 2.30 7.63 4.99
CA TRP A 98 3.23 8.72 5.25
C TRP A 98 2.97 9.88 4.29
N LEU A 99 2.09 10.78 4.71
CA LEU A 99 1.69 11.95 3.93
C LEU A 99 2.47 13.20 4.33
N GLY A 100 2.72 14.08 3.35
CA GLY A 100 3.27 15.42 3.54
C GLY A 100 2.20 16.46 3.85
N LEU A 101 2.60 17.74 3.90
CA LEU A 101 1.73 18.87 4.26
C LEU A 101 0.49 19.01 3.37
N LEU A 102 0.60 18.63 2.09
CA LEU A 102 -0.49 18.70 1.11
C LEU A 102 -1.37 17.45 1.08
N GLY A 103 -1.19 16.51 2.01
CA GLY A 103 -1.91 15.23 2.02
C GLY A 103 -1.46 14.23 0.95
N ALA A 104 -0.46 14.58 0.14
CA ALA A 104 0.16 13.67 -0.82
C ALA A 104 1.20 12.76 -0.14
N PRO A 105 1.41 11.51 -0.64
CA PRO A 105 2.49 10.67 -0.13
C PRO A 105 3.84 11.38 -0.16
N CYS A 106 4.61 11.25 0.93
CA CYS A 106 5.86 11.97 1.11
C CYS A 106 6.98 11.46 0.18
N LYS A 107 6.86 10.24 -0.33
CA LYS A 107 7.73 9.74 -1.41
C LYS A 107 7.32 10.40 -2.71
N ALA A 108 8.27 10.92 -3.48
CA ALA A 108 8.00 11.48 -4.80
C ALA A 108 7.29 10.45 -5.72
N PRO A 109 6.33 10.91 -6.57
CA PRO A 109 5.66 10.06 -7.56
C PRO A 109 6.68 9.46 -8.55
N PRO A 110 6.34 8.35 -9.25
CA PRO A 110 5.00 7.77 -9.35
C PRO A 110 4.61 6.86 -8.17
N TRP A 111 3.31 6.80 -7.86
CA TRP A 111 2.74 5.96 -6.80
C TRP A 111 2.02 4.72 -7.31
N GLY A 112 1.66 4.70 -8.59
CA GLY A 112 0.98 3.59 -9.25
C GLY A 112 1.44 3.44 -10.68
N GLN A 113 1.85 2.22 -11.05
CA GLN A 113 2.43 1.92 -12.35
C GLN A 113 2.00 0.54 -12.84
N LEU A 114 1.98 0.35 -14.16
CA LEU A 114 1.85 -0.96 -14.78
C LEU A 114 3.22 -1.34 -15.37
N ALA A 115 3.69 -2.54 -15.04
CA ALA A 115 4.91 -3.09 -15.58
C ALA A 115 4.65 -4.33 -16.41
N ALA A 116 5.46 -4.52 -17.46
CA ALA A 116 5.58 -5.77 -18.18
C ALA A 116 6.95 -6.39 -17.95
N VAL A 117 6.96 -7.65 -17.53
CA VAL A 117 8.16 -8.47 -17.39
C VAL A 117 8.19 -9.48 -18.54
N ASP A 118 9.30 -9.52 -19.26
CA ASP A 118 9.57 -10.58 -20.24
C ASP A 118 9.98 -11.86 -19.49
N LEU A 119 9.18 -12.92 -19.64
CA LEU A 119 9.37 -14.17 -18.89
C LEU A 119 10.52 -15.04 -19.44
N LYS A 120 10.99 -14.77 -20.66
CA LYS A 120 12.13 -15.51 -21.26
C LYS A 120 13.45 -14.95 -20.73
N SER A 121 13.61 -13.64 -20.79
CA SER A 121 14.81 -12.93 -20.31
C SER A 121 14.79 -12.63 -18.82
N ARG A 122 13.62 -12.68 -18.17
CA ARG A 122 13.39 -12.29 -16.78
C ARG A 122 13.76 -10.83 -16.51
N THR A 123 13.48 -9.97 -17.48
CA THR A 123 13.77 -8.53 -17.40
C THR A 123 12.50 -7.70 -17.50
N LEU A 124 12.57 -6.48 -16.97
CA LEU A 124 11.52 -5.49 -17.16
C LEU A 124 11.52 -5.05 -18.64
N ALA A 125 10.45 -5.38 -19.36
CA ALA A 125 10.28 -4.98 -20.74
C ALA A 125 9.85 -3.52 -20.87
N TRP A 126 8.95 -3.06 -19.98
CA TRP A 126 8.54 -1.67 -19.85
C TRP A 126 7.80 -1.43 -18.53
N GLN A 127 7.69 -0.15 -18.15
CA GLN A 127 6.95 0.31 -16.99
C GLN A 127 6.34 1.69 -17.29
N HIS A 128 5.05 1.87 -16.99
CA HIS A 128 4.30 3.09 -17.28
C HIS A 128 3.47 3.53 -16.07
N ASP A 129 3.36 4.84 -15.88
CA ASP A 129 2.51 5.42 -14.84
C ASP A 129 1.04 5.23 -15.21
N VAL A 130 0.22 4.84 -14.23
CA VAL A 130 -1.22 4.63 -14.42
C VAL A 130 -1.99 5.56 -13.50
N GLY A 131 -2.85 6.40 -14.08
CA GLY A 131 -3.65 7.38 -13.35
C GLY A 131 -2.90 8.66 -13.00
N THR A 132 -3.64 9.62 -12.43
CA THR A 132 -3.18 10.97 -12.13
C THR A 132 -3.89 11.47 -10.88
N THR A 133 -3.24 12.21 -9.99
CA THR A 133 -3.92 12.81 -8.81
C THR A 133 -4.69 14.09 -9.12
N ARG A 134 -5.22 14.23 -10.35
CA ARG A 134 -6.01 15.39 -10.77
C ARG A 134 -7.16 15.66 -9.81
N ASP A 135 -7.83 14.62 -9.36
CA ASP A 135 -9.07 14.71 -8.57
C ASP A 135 -8.80 14.62 -7.05
N MET A 136 -7.53 14.67 -6.64
CA MET A 136 -7.07 14.54 -5.25
C MET A 136 -6.38 15.82 -4.73
N GLY A 137 -6.66 16.97 -5.34
CA GLY A 137 -6.05 18.24 -4.92
C GLY A 137 -6.53 18.72 -3.54
N PRO A 138 -5.83 19.70 -2.94
CA PRO A 138 -6.22 20.27 -1.66
C PRO A 138 -7.66 20.76 -1.69
N LEU A 139 -8.43 20.47 -0.62
CA LEU A 139 -9.83 20.87 -0.48
C LEU A 139 -10.77 20.31 -1.59
N GLY A 140 -10.36 19.22 -2.26
CA GLY A 140 -11.15 18.62 -3.34
C GLY A 140 -11.06 19.38 -4.67
N LEU A 141 -10.10 20.30 -4.80
CA LEU A 141 -9.88 21.03 -6.05
C LEU A 141 -9.24 20.14 -7.10
N HIS A 142 -9.68 20.29 -8.35
CA HIS A 142 -9.05 19.61 -9.48
C HIS A 142 -7.71 20.29 -9.82
N MET A 143 -6.62 19.54 -9.76
CA MET A 143 -5.28 20.02 -10.09
C MET A 143 -5.02 19.85 -11.59
N ALA A 144 -5.04 20.95 -12.35
CA ALA A 144 -4.68 20.98 -13.77
C ALA A 144 -3.31 21.66 -13.98
N PRO A 145 -2.42 21.12 -14.83
CA PRO A 145 -2.56 19.92 -15.67
C PRO A 145 -2.43 18.61 -14.86
N PRO A 146 -2.99 17.49 -15.34
CA PRO A 146 -2.88 16.21 -14.68
C PRO A 146 -1.45 15.67 -14.82
N PHE A 147 -0.61 15.92 -13.82
CA PHE A 147 0.73 15.34 -13.77
C PHE A 147 0.63 13.80 -13.68
N PRO A 148 1.50 13.04 -14.37
CA PRO A 148 1.52 11.58 -14.33
C PRO A 148 2.12 11.11 -12.98
N THR A 149 1.40 11.39 -11.90
CA THR A 149 1.83 11.03 -10.55
C THR A 149 1.71 9.53 -10.29
N GLY A 150 1.03 8.80 -11.18
CA GLY A 150 0.48 7.50 -10.87
C GLY A 150 -0.59 7.61 -9.77
N MET A 151 -1.51 6.66 -9.77
CA MET A 151 -2.47 6.48 -8.70
C MET A 151 -2.35 5.07 -8.15
N PHE A 152 -2.34 4.99 -6.82
CA PHE A 152 -2.48 3.72 -6.14
C PHE A 152 -3.72 2.98 -6.63
N ASN A 153 -3.54 1.72 -7.00
CA ASN A 153 -4.55 0.89 -7.61
C ASN A 153 -4.41 -0.54 -7.06
N ILE A 154 -5.54 -1.13 -6.67
CA ILE A 154 -5.66 -2.50 -6.15
C ILE A 154 -6.68 -3.34 -6.94
N GLY A 155 -7.04 -2.92 -8.14
CA GLY A 155 -7.86 -3.69 -9.06
C GLY A 155 -7.03 -4.66 -9.88
N GLY A 156 -7.62 -5.83 -10.09
CA GLY A 156 -7.02 -6.87 -10.94
C GLY A 156 -6.99 -6.46 -12.41
N GLN A 157 -6.26 -7.26 -13.19
CA GLN A 157 -6.06 -7.02 -14.61
C GLN A 157 -6.21 -8.29 -15.44
N ILE A 158 -6.66 -8.12 -16.68
CA ILE A 158 -6.77 -9.18 -17.69
C ILE A 158 -6.14 -8.71 -19.00
N ASN A 159 -5.40 -9.61 -19.64
CA ASN A 159 -4.82 -9.39 -20.95
C ASN A 159 -5.53 -10.25 -22.01
N THR A 160 -5.73 -9.70 -23.20
CA THR A 160 -6.35 -10.38 -24.33
C THR A 160 -5.29 -10.87 -25.32
N ARG A 161 -5.65 -11.84 -26.18
CA ARG A 161 -4.79 -12.29 -27.29
C ARG A 161 -4.36 -11.15 -28.21
N SER A 162 -5.24 -10.17 -28.44
CA SER A 162 -4.95 -8.99 -29.27
C SER A 162 -3.88 -8.07 -28.67
N GLY A 163 -3.50 -8.26 -27.41
CA GLY A 163 -2.52 -7.43 -26.71
C GLY A 163 -3.12 -6.26 -25.93
N LEU A 164 -4.44 -6.24 -25.74
CA LEU A 164 -5.09 -5.27 -24.87
C LEU A 164 -5.00 -5.71 -23.41
N ILE A 165 -4.82 -4.74 -22.52
CA ILE A 165 -4.83 -4.94 -21.07
C ILE A 165 -5.98 -4.13 -20.51
N PHE A 166 -6.88 -4.80 -19.80
CA PHE A 166 -7.96 -4.17 -19.04
C PHE A 166 -7.64 -4.29 -17.56
N MET A 167 -7.84 -3.20 -16.82
CA MET A 167 -7.51 -3.09 -15.40
C MET A 167 -8.69 -2.45 -14.67
N GLY A 168 -9.08 -3.01 -13.54
CA GLY A 168 -9.96 -2.31 -12.59
C GLY A 168 -9.15 -1.23 -11.89
N ALA A 169 -9.66 0.00 -11.83
CA ALA A 169 -8.99 1.13 -11.20
C ALA A 169 -9.93 1.86 -10.25
#